data_AF-A0AW63-F1
#
_entry.id   AF-A0AW63-F1
#
_cell.length_a   1.000
_cell.length_b   1.000
_cell.length_c   1.000
_cell.angle_alpha   90.00
_cell.angle_beta   90.00
_cell.angle_gamma   90.00
#
_symmetry.space_group_name_H-M   'P 1'
#
loop_
_entity.id
_entity.type
_entity.pdbx_description
1 polymer ?
#
loop_
_entity_poly.entity_id
_entity_poly.type
_entity_poly.pdbx_seq_one_letter_code
_entity_poly.pdbx_strand_id
1 'polypeptide(L)'
;MSHHVSAMLNAHPQADPAMSRDSLAGCIAACFECAQTCTACADACLGEDMVAELTTCIRTDLDCADVCAATGNLLSRQTGGQSPITLAALEACRAACAACAEECQKHAGMHEHCRICAEACRRCEAACGVLLAAG
;
A
#
# COMPACT_ATOMS: atom_id res chain seq x y z
N MET A 1 -1.51 -6.84 12.43
CA MET A 1 -2.28 -7.60 11.42
C MET A 1 -1.39 -8.48 10.50
N SER A 2 -0.15 -8.84 10.88
CA SER A 2 0.77 -9.60 10.00
C SER A 2 0.86 -11.10 10.28
N HIS A 3 0.27 -11.62 11.37
CA HIS A 3 0.49 -13.00 11.82
C HIS A 3 0.22 -14.05 10.73
N HIS A 4 -0.92 -13.96 10.03
CA HIS A 4 -1.26 -14.92 8.98
C HIS A 4 -0.41 -14.74 7.72
N VAL A 5 0.00 -13.52 7.38
CA VAL A 5 0.92 -13.28 6.26
C VAL A 5 2.25 -13.98 6.52
N SER A 6 2.87 -13.74 7.68
CA SER A 6 4.12 -14.39 8.06
C SER A 6 3.99 -15.90 8.17
N ALA A 7 2.89 -16.41 8.76
CA ALA A 7 2.64 -17.84 8.86
C ALA A 7 2.52 -18.51 7.48
N MET A 8 1.80 -17.90 6.54
CA MET A 8 1.66 -18.41 5.17
C MET A 8 2.98 -18.38 4.41
N LEU A 9 3.78 -17.32 4.54
CA LEU A 9 5.10 -17.24 3.93
C LEU A 9 6.07 -18.29 4.50
N ASN A 10 6.00 -18.57 5.80
CA ASN A 10 6.80 -19.62 6.44
C ASN A 10 6.37 -21.03 6.02
N ALA A 11 5.08 -21.23 5.73
CA ALA A 11 4.53 -22.50 5.28
C ALA A 11 4.64 -22.72 3.76
N HIS A 12 5.03 -21.71 2.97
CA HIS A 12 5.15 -21.84 1.52
C HIS A 12 6.28 -22.82 1.14
N PRO A 13 6.03 -23.81 0.25
CA PRO A 13 6.99 -24.88 -0.02
C PRO A 13 8.21 -24.44 -0.83
N GLN A 14 8.12 -23.30 -1.54
CA GLN A 14 9.20 -22.74 -2.33
C GLN A 14 9.60 -21.40 -1.70
N ALA A 15 10.49 -21.44 -0.71
CA ALA A 15 11.02 -20.23 -0.11
C ALA A 15 12.13 -19.67 -1.00
N ASP A 16 12.08 -18.37 -1.27
CA ASP A 16 13.22 -17.65 -1.85
C ASP A 16 14.19 -17.28 -0.71
N PRO A 17 15.40 -17.89 -0.65
CA PRO A 17 16.37 -17.59 0.40
C PRO A 17 17.00 -16.21 0.29
N ALA A 18 16.90 -15.53 -0.87
CA ALA A 18 17.43 -14.18 -1.06
C ALA A 18 16.47 -13.10 -0.52
N MET A 19 15.19 -13.43 -0.35
CA MET A 19 14.17 -12.47 0.08
C MET A 19 13.94 -12.53 1.60
N SER A 20 14.06 -11.36 2.26
CA SER A 20 13.69 -11.24 3.68
C SER A 20 12.19 -11.47 3.85
N ARG A 21 11.83 -12.58 4.53
CA ARG A 21 10.42 -12.91 4.85
C ARG A 21 9.74 -11.83 5.68
N ASP A 22 10.47 -11.18 6.57
CA ASP A 22 9.93 -10.11 7.41
C ASP A 22 9.64 -8.86 6.60
N SER A 23 10.55 -8.49 5.69
CA SER A 23 10.34 -7.36 4.77
C SER A 23 9.17 -7.62 3.83
N LEU A 24 9.08 -8.85 3.29
CA LEU A 24 7.98 -9.26 2.43
C LEU A 24 6.64 -9.25 3.17
N ALA A 25 6.58 -9.85 4.36
CA ALA A 25 5.38 -9.85 5.20
C ALA A 25 4.95 -8.42 5.57
N GLY A 26 5.92 -7.57 5.91
CA GLY A 26 5.70 -6.16 6.22
C GLY A 26 5.11 -5.39 5.04
N CYS A 27 5.66 -5.58 3.84
CA CYS A 27 5.15 -4.92 2.62
C CYS A 27 3.74 -5.40 2.26
N ILE A 28 3.47 -6.71 2.31
CA ILE A 28 2.13 -7.26 2.08
C ILE A 28 1.12 -6.68 3.07
N ALA A 29 1.46 -6.66 4.36
CA ALA A 29 0.58 -6.11 5.39
C ALA A 29 0.34 -4.61 5.17
N ALA A 30 1.38 -3.85 4.85
CA ALA A 30 1.28 -2.42 4.57
C ALA A 30 0.42 -2.14 3.32
N CYS A 31 0.52 -2.95 2.26
CA CYS A 31 -0.34 -2.83 1.08
C CYS A 31 -1.81 -3.00 1.44
N PHE A 32 -2.19 -4.06 2.15
CA PHE A 32 -3.60 -4.29 2.49
C PHE A 32 -4.14 -3.28 3.50
N GLU A 33 -3.33 -2.86 4.48
CA GLU A 33 -3.70 -1.79 5.42
C GLU A 33 -3.89 -0.46 4.68
N CYS A 34 -2.98 -0.11 3.77
CA CYS A 34 -3.07 1.11 2.96
C CYS A 34 -4.29 1.09 2.05
N ALA A 35 -4.58 -0.05 1.40
CA ALA A 35 -5.76 -0.19 0.54
C ALA A 35 -7.06 0.07 1.30
N GLN A 36 -7.20 -0.54 2.48
CA GLN A 36 -8.38 -0.32 3.32
C GLN A 36 -8.46 1.14 3.81
N THR A 37 -7.32 1.71 4.22
CA THR A 37 -7.26 3.10 4.71
C THR A 37 -7.63 4.09 3.62
N CYS A 38 -7.08 3.95 2.42
CA CYS A 38 -7.40 4.82 1.28
C CYS A 38 -8.87 4.69 0.88
N THR A 39 -9.42 3.47 0.85
CA THR A 39 -10.85 3.26 0.60
C THR A 39 -11.72 4.01 1.61
N ALA A 40 -11.35 3.96 2.90
CA ALA A 40 -12.07 4.67 3.95
C ALA A 40 -11.87 6.19 3.87
N CYS A 41 -10.69 6.66 3.47
CA CYS A 41 -10.40 8.09 3.29
C CYS A 41 -11.19 8.68 2.13
N ALA A 42 -11.30 7.96 1.01
CA ALA A 42 -12.14 8.35 -0.12
C ALA A 42 -13.62 8.50 0.29
N ASP A 43 -14.17 7.52 1.02
CA ASP A 43 -15.54 7.57 1.53
C ASP A 43 -15.74 8.72 2.55
N ALA A 44 -14.77 8.92 3.45
CA ALA A 44 -14.81 10.02 4.41
C ALA A 44 -14.79 11.39 3.70
N CYS A 45 -13.91 11.56 2.70
CA CYS A 45 -13.85 12.77 1.88
C CYS A 45 -15.16 13.01 1.11
N LEU A 46 -15.83 11.95 0.64
CA LEU A 46 -17.15 12.07 0.00
C LEU A 46 -18.25 12.54 0.96
N GLY A 47 -18.07 12.30 2.27
CA GLY A 47 -18.99 12.73 3.32
C GLY A 47 -18.78 14.15 3.84
N GLU A 48 -17.72 14.86 3.40
CA GLU A 48 -17.43 16.22 3.83
C GLU A 48 -18.25 17.27 3.07
N ASP A 49 -18.67 18.34 3.75
CA ASP A 49 -19.41 19.46 3.13
C ASP A 49 -18.61 20.13 1.99
N MET A 50 -17.28 20.07 2.05
CA MET A 50 -16.34 20.65 1.08
C MET A 50 -15.85 19.62 0.04
N VAL A 51 -16.64 18.59 -0.29
CA VAL A 51 -16.26 17.51 -1.23
C VAL A 51 -15.69 18.01 -2.58
N ALA A 52 -16.13 19.18 -3.07
CA ALA A 52 -15.62 19.79 -4.29
C ALA A 52 -14.12 20.13 -4.23
N GLU A 53 -13.59 20.38 -3.03
CA GLU A 53 -12.16 20.65 -2.79
C GLU A 53 -11.34 19.36 -2.59
N LEU A 54 -12.02 18.23 -2.40
CA LEU A 54 -11.41 16.92 -2.09
C LEU A 54 -11.41 15.96 -3.29
N THR A 55 -11.88 16.38 -4.47
CA THR A 55 -12.00 15.48 -5.64
C THR A 55 -10.69 14.83 -6.05
N THR A 56 -9.58 15.56 -5.93
CA THR A 56 -8.25 15.02 -6.21
C THR A 56 -7.83 14.00 -5.16
N CYS A 57 -8.07 14.30 -3.88
CA CYS A 57 -7.80 13.39 -2.76
C CYS A 57 -8.57 12.07 -2.93
N ILE A 58 -9.88 12.15 -3.18
CA ILE A 58 -10.74 10.99 -3.43
C ILE A 58 -10.20 10.15 -4.60
N ARG A 59 -9.85 10.80 -5.71
CA ARG A 59 -9.30 10.08 -6.87
C ARG A 59 -8.00 9.36 -6.53
N THR A 60 -7.06 10.06 -5.89
CA THR A 60 -5.77 9.46 -5.53
C THR A 60 -5.91 8.35 -4.48
N ASP A 61 -6.86 8.48 -3.55
CA ASP A 61 -7.20 7.44 -2.58
C ASP A 61 -7.69 6.17 -3.29
N LEU A 62 -8.62 6.30 -4.25
CA LEU A 62 -9.13 5.16 -5.02
C LEU A 62 -8.05 4.51 -5.88
N ASP A 63 -7.26 5.30 -6.61
CA ASP A 63 -6.12 4.81 -7.40
C ASP A 63 -5.11 4.07 -6.49
N CYS A 64 -4.79 4.62 -5.32
CA CYS A 64 -3.88 4.02 -4.35
C CYS A 64 -4.45 2.72 -3.78
N ALA A 65 -5.74 2.68 -3.47
CA ALA A 65 -6.40 1.50 -2.93
C ALA A 65 -6.32 0.30 -3.88
N ASP A 66 -6.66 0.50 -5.15
CA ASP A 66 -6.64 -0.55 -6.17
C ASP A 66 -5.22 -1.07 -6.43
N VAL A 67 -4.25 -0.15 -6.57
CA VAL A 67 -2.84 -0.52 -6.80
C VAL A 67 -2.26 -1.25 -5.59
N CYS A 68 -2.55 -0.80 -4.36
CA CYS A 68 -2.12 -1.47 -3.14
C CYS A 68 -2.69 -2.89 -3.04
N ALA A 69 -3.99 -3.06 -3.28
CA ALA A 69 -4.64 -4.37 -3.24
C ALA A 69 -4.06 -5.32 -4.30
N ALA A 70 -3.85 -4.84 -5.52
CA ALA A 70 -3.21 -5.62 -6.58
C ALA A 70 -1.78 -6.03 -6.20
N THR A 71 -1.00 -5.11 -5.65
CA THR A 71 0.40 -5.35 -5.26
C THR A 71 0.50 -6.35 -4.11
N GLY A 72 -0.31 -6.22 -3.06
CA GLY A 72 -0.37 -7.18 -1.95
C GLY A 72 -0.72 -8.60 -2.44
N ASN A 73 -1.65 -8.71 -3.39
CA ASN A 73 -2.02 -9.99 -4.01
C ASN A 73 -0.87 -10.61 -4.83
N LEU A 74 -0.12 -9.80 -5.59
CA LEU A 74 1.03 -10.27 -6.38
C LEU A 74 2.18 -10.72 -5.48
N LEU A 75 2.50 -9.94 -4.45
CA LEU A 75 3.54 -10.27 -3.45
C LEU A 75 3.19 -11.53 -2.66
N SER A 76 1.91 -11.85 -2.49
CA SER A 76 1.48 -13.06 -1.78
C SER A 76 1.73 -14.35 -2.57
N ARG A 77 2.06 -14.27 -3.87
CA ARG A 77 2.30 -15.44 -4.74
C ARG A 77 3.81 -15.67 -4.90
N GLN A 78 4.34 -16.65 -4.17
CA GLN A 78 5.79 -16.89 -4.07
C GLN A 78 6.31 -17.98 -5.02
N THR A 79 5.42 -18.69 -5.73
CA THR A 79 5.83 -19.69 -6.71
C THR A 79 6.60 -19.03 -7.85
N GLY A 80 7.84 -19.48 -8.09
CA GLY A 80 8.71 -18.90 -9.12
C GLY A 80 9.50 -17.66 -8.68
N GLY A 81 9.45 -17.28 -7.40
CA GLY A 81 10.21 -16.16 -6.85
C GLY A 81 9.74 -14.78 -7.34
N GLN A 82 10.61 -13.78 -7.23
CA GLN A 82 10.34 -12.44 -7.76
C GLN A 82 10.25 -12.44 -9.28
N SER A 83 9.13 -11.93 -9.80
CA SER A 83 8.90 -11.79 -11.24
C SER A 83 9.03 -10.31 -11.68
N PRO A 84 9.31 -10.04 -12.96
CA PRO A 84 9.25 -8.68 -13.52
C PRO A 84 7.91 -7.98 -13.26
N ILE A 85 6.82 -8.74 -13.19
CA ILE A 85 5.48 -8.23 -12.87
C ILE A 85 5.42 -7.73 -11.42
N THR A 86 6.03 -8.46 -10.49
CA THR A 86 6.09 -8.08 -9.07
C THR A 86 6.91 -6.80 -8.88
N LEU A 87 8.02 -6.64 -9.61
CA LEU A 87 8.82 -5.41 -9.58
C LEU A 87 8.05 -4.21 -10.13
N ALA A 88 7.42 -4.36 -11.30
CA ALA A 88 6.59 -3.30 -11.88
C ALA A 88 5.41 -2.90 -10.98
N ALA A 89 4.78 -3.87 -10.29
CA ALA A 89 3.72 -3.60 -9.33
C ALA A 89 4.24 -2.83 -8.11
N LEU A 90 5.41 -3.19 -7.57
CA LEU A 90 6.03 -2.46 -6.46
C LEU A 90 6.37 -1.02 -6.83
N GLU A 91 6.87 -0.76 -8.04
CA GLU A 91 7.14 0.60 -8.54
C GLU A 91 5.85 1.41 -8.66
N ALA A 92 4.81 0.82 -9.26
CA ALA A 92 3.50 1.45 -9.38
C ALA A 92 2.89 1.75 -8.01
N CYS A 93 2.96 0.81 -7.07
CA CYS A 93 2.46 0.96 -5.71
C CYS A 93 3.18 2.09 -4.98
N ARG A 94 4.51 2.12 -5.05
CA ARG A 94 5.30 3.19 -4.45
C ARG A 94 4.92 4.55 -5.01
N ALA A 95 4.74 4.67 -6.33
CA ALA A 95 4.34 5.92 -6.97
C ALA A 95 2.92 6.36 -6.54
N ALA A 96 1.97 5.42 -6.51
CA ALA A 96 0.60 5.69 -6.07
C ALA A 96 0.53 6.13 -4.61
N CYS A 97 1.23 5.41 -3.70
CA CYS A 97 1.33 5.77 -2.30
C CYS A 97 1.97 7.15 -2.09
N ALA A 98 3.02 7.49 -2.84
CA ALA A 98 3.67 8.79 -2.72
C ALA A 98 2.73 9.94 -3.13
N ALA A 99 2.02 9.78 -4.25
CA ALA A 99 1.06 10.76 -4.75
C ALA A 99 -0.13 10.93 -3.80
N CYS A 100 -0.70 9.82 -3.32
CA CYS A 100 -1.80 9.82 -2.37
C CYS A 100 -1.39 10.46 -1.05
N ALA A 101 -0.21 10.10 -0.51
CA ALA A 101 0.30 10.70 0.72
C ALA A 101 0.48 12.21 0.60
N GLU A 102 1.02 12.70 -0.52
CA GLU A 102 1.20 14.14 -0.76
C GLU A 102 -0.15 14.87 -0.80
N GLU A 103 -1.15 14.29 -1.47
CA GLU A 103 -2.48 14.90 -1.55
C GLU A 103 -3.20 14.88 -0.20
N CYS A 104 -3.28 13.73 0.48
CA CYS A 104 -3.90 13.64 1.82
C CYS A 104 -3.22 14.58 2.83
N GLN A 105 -1.89 14.76 2.76
CA GLN A 105 -1.16 15.64 3.67
C GLN A 105 -1.59 17.11 3.58
N LYS A 106 -2.06 17.58 2.41
CA LYS A 106 -2.59 18.95 2.23
C LYS A 106 -3.84 19.18 3.09
N HIS A 107 -4.60 18.11 3.33
CA HIS A 107 -5.88 18.13 4.03
C HIS A 107 -5.78 17.70 5.49
N ALA A 108 -4.64 17.12 5.91
CA ALA A 108 -4.41 16.55 7.24
C ALA A 108 -4.56 17.53 8.41
N GLY A 109 -4.46 18.85 8.17
CA GLY A 109 -4.69 19.87 9.19
C GLY A 109 -6.17 20.15 9.47
N MET A 110 -7.05 19.75 8.56
CA MET A 110 -8.51 19.97 8.64
C MET A 110 -9.26 18.66 8.86
N HIS A 111 -8.79 17.58 8.23
CA HIS A 111 -9.44 16.28 8.22
C HIS A 111 -8.51 15.21 8.80
N GLU A 112 -8.90 14.66 9.96
CA GLU A 112 -8.11 13.63 10.66
C GLU A 112 -8.00 12.33 9.83
N HIS A 113 -9.01 12.00 9.02
CA HIS A 113 -8.98 10.84 8.13
C HIS A 113 -7.87 10.97 7.07
N CYS A 114 -7.67 12.16 6.50
CA CYS A 114 -6.57 12.46 5.59
C CYS A 114 -5.18 12.34 6.27
N ARG A 115 -5.06 12.74 7.56
CA ARG A 115 -3.80 12.56 8.32
C ARG A 115 -3.44 11.08 8.46
N ILE A 116 -4.42 10.26 8.85
CA ILE A 116 -4.26 8.81 9.00
C ILE A 116 -3.92 8.17 7.64
N CYS A 117 -4.58 8.59 6.57
CA CYS A 117 -4.33 8.08 5.21
C CYS A 117 -2.90 8.41 4.75
N ALA A 118 -2.45 9.66 4.94
CA ALA A 118 -1.08 10.06 4.59
C ALA A 118 -0.02 9.21 5.30
N GLU A 119 -0.21 8.89 6.58
CA GLU A 119 0.70 8.03 7.35
C GLU A 119 0.70 6.57 6.87
N ALA A 120 -0.47 6.02 6.52
CA ALA A 120 -0.57 4.69 5.93
C ALA A 120 0.13 4.61 4.56
N CYS A 121 -0.11 5.60 3.70
CA CYS A 121 0.53 5.72 2.39
C CYS A 121 2.05 5.83 2.51
N ARG A 122 2.59 6.66 3.41
CA ARG A 122 4.05 6.76 3.64
C ARG A 122 4.68 5.46 4.14
N ARG A 123 3.99 4.74 5.03
CA ARG A 123 4.44 3.41 5.49
C ARG A 123 4.48 2.40 4.34
N CYS A 124 3.44 2.37 3.50
CA CYS A 124 3.39 1.47 2.36
C CYS A 124 4.44 1.82 1.30
N GLU A 125 4.62 3.10 1.00
CA GLU A 125 5.66 3.62 0.10
C GLU A 125 7.05 3.14 0.55
N ALA A 126 7.38 3.30 1.84
CA ALA A 126 8.66 2.88 2.40
C ALA A 126 8.84 1.35 2.33
N ALA A 127 7.80 0.57 2.65
CA ALA A 127 7.86 -0.88 2.59
C ALA A 127 8.07 -1.40 1.15
N CYS A 128 7.41 -0.79 0.16
CA CYS A 128 7.65 -1.09 -1.25
C CYS A 128 9.08 -0.76 -1.66
N GLY A 129 9.60 0.40 -1.20
CA GLY A 129 10.98 0.81 -1.45
C GLY A 129 12.03 -0.16 -0.92
N VAL A 130 11.80 -0.75 0.26
CA VAL A 130 12.70 -1.78 0.83
C VAL A 130 12.79 -3.01 -0.07
N LEU A 131 11.67 -3.50 -0.61
CA LEU A 131 11.68 -4.67 -1.49
C LEU A 131 12.29 -4.37 -2.86
N LEU A 132 12.09 -3.16 -3.40
CA LEU A 132 12.72 -2.73 -4.65
C LEU A 132 14.24 -2.60 -4.53
N ALA A 133 14.75 -2.18 -3.37
CA ALA A 133 16.19 -2.08 -3.13
C ALA A 133 16.88 -3.44 -2.87
N ALA A 134 16.10 -4.50 -2.63
CA ALA A 134 16.60 -5.85 -2.39
C ALA A 134 16.66 -6.71 -3.67
N GLY A 135 16.14 -6.21 -4.80
CA GLY A 135 16.12 -6.87 -6.11
C GLY A 135 17.28 -6.51 -7.02
#